data_AF-A0AAD4MTA1-F1
#
_entry.id   AF-A0AAD4MTA1-F1
#
_cell.length_a   1.000
_cell.length_b   1.000
_cell.length_c   1.000
_cell.angle_alpha   90.00
_cell.angle_beta   90.00
_cell.angle_gamma   90.00
#
_symmetry.space_group_name_H-M   'P 1'
#
loop_
_entity.id
_entity.type
_entity.pdbx_description
1 polymer ?
#
loop_
_entity_poly.entity_id
_entity_poly.type
_entity_poly.pdbx_seq_one_letter_code
_entity_poly.pdbx_strand_id
1 'polypeptide(L)' 'MKSKPHLKWILFLDGDIGVINPRHEIEEFIDERTDSEIELIFYERLITWEIMAGSYLAKNTPFVHDFLTE' A
#
# COMPACT_ATOMS: atom_id res chain seq x y z
N MET A 1 13.13 0.81 -2.83
CA MET A 1 13.02 0.32 -1.43
C MET A 1 14.38 -0.04 -0.82
N LYS A 2 15.22 -0.85 -1.46
CA LYS A 2 16.54 -1.28 -0.91
C LYS A 2 17.48 -0.12 -0.53
N SER A 3 17.43 0.99 -1.26
CA SER A 3 18.23 2.20 -1.01
C SER A 3 17.72 3.09 0.14
N LYS A 4 16.56 2.77 0.74
CA LYS A 4 15.90 3.57 1.79
C LYS A 4 15.39 2.66 2.92
N PRO A 5 16.28 2.06 3.72
CA PRO A 5 15.91 1.05 4.73
C PRO A 5 15.10 1.59 5.91
N HIS A 6 15.07 2.91 6.13
CA HIS A 6 14.30 3.53 7.22
C HIS A 6 12.80 3.71 6.89
N LEU A 7 12.40 3.55 5.62
CA LEU A 7 10.98 3.59 5.25
C LEU A 7 10.32 2.25 5.63
N LYS A 8 9.31 2.27 6.50
CA LYS A 8 8.53 1.07 6.88
C LYS A 8 7.53 0.69 5.80
N TRP A 9 6.82 1.69 5.29
CA TRP A 9 5.78 1.56 4.28
C TRP A 9 6.02 2.56 3.15
N ILE A 10 5.58 2.19 1.95
CA ILE A 10 5.55 3.05 0.77
C ILE A 10 4.14 3.01 0.22
N LEU A 11 3.57 4.20 0.07
CA LEU A 11 2.34 4.41 -0.68
C LEU A 11 2.71 4.71 -2.13
N PHE A 12 2.34 3.81 -3.05
CA PHE A 12 2.48 4.01 -4.48
C PHE A 12 1.13 4.48 -5.06
N LEU A 13 1.14 5.60 -5.79
CA LEU A 13 -0.06 6.22 -6.32
C LEU A 13 0.08 6.48 -7.82
N ASP A 14 -0.97 6.17 -8.56
CA ASP A 14 -1.19 6.62 -9.93
C ASP A 14 -1.45 8.13 -9.95
N GLY A 15 -1.09 8.78 -11.06
CA GLY A 15 -1.13 10.24 -11.19
C GLY A 15 -2.53 10.86 -11.21
N ASP A 16 -3.58 10.06 -11.32
CA ASP A 16 -4.98 10.47 -11.34
C ASP A 16 -5.73 10.14 -10.03
N ILE A 17 -5.01 9.79 -8.96
CA ILE A 17 -5.59 9.60 -7.63
C ILE A 17 -5.61 10.90 -6.83
N GLY A 18 -6.75 11.19 -6.22
CA GLY A 18 -6.94 12.31 -5.30
C GLY A 18 -7.28 11.87 -3.88
N VAL A 19 -6.85 12.65 -2.89
CA VAL A 19 -7.27 12.47 -1.48
C VAL A 19 -8.68 13.02 -1.30
N ILE A 20 -9.62 12.15 -0.91
CA ILE A 20 -11.03 12.52 -0.71
C ILE A 20 -11.30 12.97 0.73
N ASN A 21 -10.63 12.36 1.72
CA ASN A 21 -10.83 12.66 3.13
C ASN A 21 -9.49 12.87 3.84
N PRO A 22 -8.99 14.11 3.93
CA PRO A 22 -7.71 14.41 4.57
C PRO A 22 -7.78 14.42 6.10
N ARG A 23 -8.93 14.08 6.71
CA ARG A 23 -9.10 14.03 8.17
C ARG A 23 -8.79 12.66 8.78
N HIS A 24 -8.58 11.65 7.96
CA HIS A 24 -8.22 10.30 8.39
C HIS A 24 -6.82 9.96 7.89
N GLU A 25 -6.08 9.26 8.74
CA GLU A 25 -4.75 8.76 8.42
C GLU A 25 -4.86 7.45 7.61
N ILE A 26 -3.91 7.18 6.73
CA ILE A 26 -3.96 5.97 5.90
C ILE A 26 -3.68 4.71 6.74
N GLU A 27 -2.95 4.89 7.83
CA GLU A 27 -2.61 3.89 8.84
C GLU A 27 -3.86 3.31 9.50
N GLU A 28 -4.94 4.07 9.63
CA GLU A 28 -6.24 3.59 10.16
C GLU A 28 -6.83 2.44 9.32
N PHE A 29 -6.41 2.31 8.06
CA PHE A 29 -6.89 1.28 7.14
C PHE A 29 -5.98 0.04 7.09
N ILE A 30 -4.87 0.04 7.84
CA ILE A 30 -4.03 -1.14 8.04
C ILE A 30 -4.57 -1.87 9.26
N ASP A 31 -4.97 -3.15 9.12
CA ASP A 31 -5.50 -3.90 10.27
C ASP A 31 -4.39 -4.10 11.32
N GLU A 32 -4.47 -3.33 12.41
CA GLU A 32 -3.49 -3.37 13.50
C GLU A 32 -3.34 -4.76 14.14
N ARG A 33 -4.36 -5.62 14.04
CA ARG A 33 -4.33 -6.98 14.59
C ARG A 33 -3.46 -7.92 13.76
N THR A 34 -3.20 -7.57 12.51
CA THR A 34 -2.44 -8.37 11.55
C THR A 34 -1.32 -7.57 10.87
N ASP A 35 -0.98 -6.36 11.33
CA ASP A 35 0.11 -5.52 10.77
C ASP A 35 1.47 -6.28 10.74
N SER A 36 1.67 -7.25 11.62
CA SER A 36 2.85 -8.12 11.58
C SER A 36 2.88 -9.10 10.40
N GLU A 37 1.71 -9.49 9.89
CA GLU A 37 1.53 -10.47 8.80
C GLU A 37 1.24 -9.81 7.45
N ILE A 38 0.67 -8.60 7.44
CA ILE A 38 0.38 -7.87 6.21
C ILE A 38 1.65 -7.17 5.72
N GLU A 39 2.03 -7.44 4.46
CA GLU A 39 3.19 -6.84 3.80
C GLU A 39 2.80 -6.04 2.54
N LEU A 40 1.67 -6.35 1.92
CA LEU A 40 1.19 -5.68 0.70
C LEU A 40 -0.33 -5.54 0.76
N ILE A 41 -0.84 -4.34 0.49
CA ILE A 41 -2.27 -4.05 0.52
C ILE A 41 -2.70 -3.49 -0.83
N PHE A 42 -3.60 -4.22 -1.47
CA PHE A 42 -4.44 -3.70 -2.54
C PHE A 42 -5.82 -3.33 -1.98
N TYR A 43 -6.53 -2.49 -2.71
CA TYR A 43 -7.88 -2.09 -2.36
C TYR A 43 -8.81 -2.21 -3.55
N GLU A 44 -10.10 -2.18 -3.29
CA GLU A 44 -11.13 -2.24 -4.32
C GLU A 44 -11.40 -0.85 -4.92
N ARG A 45 -11.56 -0.77 -6.24
CA ARG A 45 -11.95 0.47 -6.92
C ARG A 45 -13.41 0.83 -6.63
N LEU A 46 -13.69 2.12 -6.41
CA LEU A 46 -15.02 2.63 -6.04
C LEU A 46 -16.14 2.35 -7.06
N ILE A 47 -15.82 2.16 -8.34
CA ILE A 47 -16.82 2.06 -9.42
C ILE A 47 -16.81 0.68 -10.07
N THR A 48 -15.63 0.16 -10.39
CA THR A 48 -15.52 -1.13 -11.10
C THR A 48 -15.54 -2.34 -10.18
N TRP A 49 -15.36 -2.15 -8.87
CA TRP A 49 -15.28 -3.24 -7.89
C TRP A 49 -14.14 -4.24 -8.21
N GLU A 50 -13.12 -3.75 -8.92
CA GLU A 50 -11.91 -4.51 -9.23
C GLU A 50 -10.81 -4.19 -8.22
N ILE A 51 -9.84 -5.10 -8.10
CA ILE A 51 -8.63 -4.86 -7.33
C ILE A 51 -7.78 -3.79 -8.02
N MET A 52 -7.48 -2.71 -7.30
CA MET A 52 -6.59 -1.65 -7.74
C MET A 52 -5.13 -2.09 -7.59
N ALA A 53 -4.56 -2.67 -8.66
CA ALA A 53 -3.15 -3.07 -8.68
C ALA A 53 -2.19 -1.92 -9.07
N GLY A 54 -2.70 -0.83 -9.65
CA GLY A 54 -1.89 0.34 -10.04
C GLY A 54 -1.52 1.25 -8.88
N SER A 55 -2.14 1.09 -7.71
CA SER A 55 -1.81 1.86 -6.51
C SER A 55 -2.03 1.01 -5.28
N TYR A 56 -1.08 1.04 -4.36
CA TYR A 56 -1.02 0.09 -3.27
C TYR A 56 -0.14 0.59 -2.14
N LEU A 57 -0.31 -0.01 -0.98
CA LEU A 57 0.57 0.17 0.16
C LEU A 57 1.51 -1.03 0.27
N ALA A 58 2.81 -0.78 0.24
CA ALA A 58 3.86 -1.79 0.22
C ALA A 58 4.80 -1.65 1.42
N LYS A 59 4.93 -2.71 2.21
CA LYS A 59 5.85 -2.76 3.35
C LYS A 59 7.26 -3.00 2.84
N ASN A 60 8.25 -2.39 3.49
CA ASN A 60 9.65 -2.55 3.10
C ASN A 60 10.24 -3.87 3.62
N THR A 61 9.83 -4.97 3.02
CA THR A 61 10.22 -6.33 3.40
C THR A 61 10.70 -7.13 2.19
N PRO A 62 11.62 -8.09 2.37
CA PRO A 62 12.15 -8.92 1.28
C PRO A 62 11.07 -9.48 0.35
N PHE A 63 9.98 -10.01 0.93
CA PHE A 63 8.83 -10.53 0.21
C PHE A 63 8.28 -9.53 -0.82
N VAL A 64 8.05 -8.28 -0.42
CA VAL A 64 7.49 -7.26 -1.30
C VAL A 64 8.48 -6.84 -2.39
N HIS A 65 9.79 -6.81 -2.09
CA HIS A 65 10.78 -6.53 -3.15
C HIS A 65 10.76 -7.63 -4.20
N ASP A 66 10.74 -8.88 -3.77
CA ASP A 66 10.76 -10.03 -4.68
C ASP A 66 9.47 -10.03 -5.51
N PHE A 67 8.30 -9.88 -4.87
CA PHE A 67 7.01 -9.77 -5.55
C PHE A 67 6.95 -8.66 -6.61
N LEU A 68 7.57 -7.49 -6.36
CA LEU A 68 7.55 -6.36 -7.29
C LEU A 68 8.61 -6.43 -8.39
N THR A 69 9.53 -7.41 -8.35
CA THR A 69 10.64 -7.53 -9.31
C THR A 69 10.66 -8.83 -10.09
N GLU A 70 9.78 -9.78 -9.78
CA GLU A 70 9.42 -10.92 -10.63
C GLU A 70 8.54 -10.49 -11.82
#